data_AF-A0A534JGD7-F1
#
_entry.id   AF-A0A534JGD7-F1
#
_cell.length_a   1.000
_cell.length_b   1.000
_cell.length_c   1.000
_cell.angle_alpha   90.00
_cell.angle_beta   90.00
_cell.angle_gamma   90.00
#
_symmetry.space_group_name_H-M   'P 1'
#
loop_
_entity.id
_entity.type
_entity.pdbx_description
1 polymer ?
#
loop_
_entity_poly.entity_id
_entity_poly.type
_entity_poly.pdbx_seq_one_letter_code
_entity_poly.pdbx_strand_id
1 'polypeptide(L)'
;MDYVVDGDTLDVDGIRIRLVFVDTPERGQPGYSEAKQFLSDLCLDSHALVDEDDLQTQGSYGRILAVVYCDGVNANAALVDQGYGFWTYCYTSEFADEPWAVGC
;
A
#
# COMPACT_ATOMS: atom_id res chain seq x y z
N MET A 1 -9.86 7.53 6.01
CA MET A 1 -9.38 7.35 4.62
C MET A 1 -10.14 8.32 3.72
N ASP A 2 -9.46 9.09 2.87
CA ASP A 2 -10.12 10.12 2.05
C ASP A 2 -10.45 9.61 0.65
N TYR A 3 -9.50 8.91 0.02
CA TYR A 3 -9.63 8.48 -1.36
C TYR A 3 -8.66 7.34 -1.70
N VAL A 4 -9.07 6.42 -2.58
CA VAL A 4 -8.20 5.40 -3.16
C VAL A 4 -7.90 5.74 -4.61
N VAL A 5 -6.61 5.87 -4.92
CA VAL A 5 -6.13 6.38 -6.21
C VAL A 5 -6.08 5.24 -7.23
N ASP A 6 -5.44 4.15 -6.87
CA ASP A 6 -5.23 2.92 -7.62
C ASP A 6 -4.99 1.74 -6.65
N GLY A 7 -4.41 0.64 -7.12
CA GLY A 7 -4.25 -0.58 -6.33
C GLY A 7 -3.20 -0.52 -5.22
N ASP A 8 -2.34 0.50 -5.19
CA ASP A 8 -1.29 0.63 -4.18
C ASP A 8 -1.04 2.07 -3.70
N THR A 9 -1.92 2.99 -4.09
CA THR A 9 -1.82 4.40 -3.74
C THR A 9 -3.16 4.90 -3.21
N LEU A 10 -3.11 5.62 -2.09
CA LEU A 10 -4.29 6.13 -1.37
C LEU A 10 -4.00 7.50 -0.75
N ASP A 11 -5.06 8.23 -0.38
CA ASP A 11 -4.99 9.51 0.32
C ASP A 11 -5.54 9.35 1.74
N VAL A 12 -4.73 9.69 2.74
CA VAL A 12 -5.12 9.75 4.17
C VAL A 12 -4.90 11.17 4.67
N ASP A 13 -5.96 11.81 5.15
CA ASP A 13 -5.94 13.18 5.68
C ASP A 13 -5.27 14.20 4.72
N GLY A 14 -5.55 14.07 3.43
CA GLY A 14 -5.00 14.89 2.35
C GLY A 14 -3.56 14.57 1.94
N ILE A 15 -2.95 13.53 2.51
CA ILE A 15 -1.59 13.09 2.22
C ILE A 15 -1.61 11.87 1.30
N ARG A 16 -0.89 11.97 0.18
CA ARG A 16 -0.71 10.89 -0.78
C ARG A 16 0.28 9.85 -0.25
N ILE A 17 -0.21 8.65 0.00
CA ILE A 17 0.56 7.50 0.46
C ILE A 17 0.70 6.48 -0.67
N ARG A 18 1.94 6.02 -0.91
CA ARG A 18 2.25 4.86 -1.75
C ARG A 18 2.59 3.70 -0.82
N LEU A 19 1.88 2.58 -0.98
CA LEU A 19 2.10 1.42 -0.11
C LEU A 19 3.49 0.84 -0.33
N VAL A 20 4.23 0.66 0.75
CA VAL A 20 5.54 -0.01 0.74
C VAL A 20 5.40 -1.43 0.21
N PHE A 21 6.40 -1.84 -0.58
CA PHE A 21 6.56 -3.15 -1.21
C PHE A 21 5.51 -3.59 -2.22
N VAL A 22 4.30 -3.04 -2.23
CA VAL A 22 3.25 -3.53 -3.11
C VAL A 22 3.35 -2.84 -4.47
N ASP A 23 3.46 -3.59 -5.55
CA ASP A 23 3.22 -3.05 -6.90
C ASP A 23 1.98 -3.71 -7.50
N THR A 24 1.04 -2.88 -7.95
CA THR A 24 -0.22 -3.34 -8.55
C THR A 24 -0.26 -3.04 -10.05
N PRO A 25 -1.09 -3.75 -10.83
CA PRO A 25 -1.20 -3.48 -12.26
C PRO A 25 -1.58 -2.02 -12.53
N GLU A 26 -0.86 -1.37 -13.43
CA GLU A 26 -1.05 0.06 -13.75
C GLU A 26 -2.32 0.31 -14.56
N ARG A 27 -2.76 1.58 -14.64
CA ARG A 27 -3.97 1.94 -15.39
C ARG A 27 -3.91 1.46 -16.84
N GLY A 28 -4.89 0.63 -17.21
CA GLY A 28 -4.99 0.03 -18.54
C GLY A 28 -4.41 -1.39 -18.63
N GLN A 29 -3.81 -1.91 -17.55
CA GLN A 29 -3.42 -3.30 -17.42
C GLN A 29 -4.56 -4.15 -16.83
N PRO A 30 -4.65 -5.45 -17.17
CA PRO A 30 -5.56 -6.38 -16.51
C PRO A 30 -5.28 -6.45 -15.00
N GLY A 31 -6.34 -6.41 -14.17
CA GLY A 31 -6.21 -6.46 -12.71
C GLY A 31 -6.18 -5.09 -12.02
N TYR A 32 -6.02 -3.98 -12.76
CA TYR A 32 -6.01 -2.62 -12.18
C TYR A 32 -7.28 -2.30 -11.41
N SER A 33 -8.44 -2.58 -12.02
CA SER A 33 -9.74 -2.25 -11.43
C SER A 33 -10.03 -3.09 -10.20
N GLU A 34 -9.63 -4.36 -10.24
CA GLU A 34 -9.79 -5.33 -9.16
C GLU A 34 -8.92 -4.98 -7.96
N ALA A 35 -7.64 -4.65 -8.18
CA ALA A 35 -6.74 -4.21 -7.13
C ALA A 35 -7.23 -2.91 -6.47
N LYS A 36 -7.63 -1.93 -7.29
CA LYS A 36 -8.21 -0.67 -6.78
C LYS A 36 -9.49 -0.91 -5.99
N GLN A 37 -10.39 -1.76 -6.48
CA GLN A 37 -11.64 -2.06 -5.81
C GLN A 37 -11.38 -2.75 -4.47
N PHE A 38 -10.47 -3.73 -4.44
CA PHE A 38 -10.11 -4.43 -3.21
C PHE A 38 -9.57 -3.46 -2.14
N LEU A 39 -8.63 -2.59 -2.51
CA LEU A 39 -8.09 -1.59 -1.59
C LEU A 39 -9.19 -0.60 -1.13
N SER A 40 -10.11 -0.25 -2.03
CA SER A 40 -11.27 0.60 -1.71
C SER A 40 -12.19 -0.06 -0.70
N ASP A 41 -12.54 -1.33 -0.92
CA ASP A 41 -13.43 -2.09 -0.03
C ASP A 41 -12.81 -2.32 1.34
N LEU A 42 -11.48 -2.48 1.39
CA LEU A 42 -10.75 -2.68 2.63
C LEU A 42 -10.64 -1.39 3.45
N CYS A 43 -10.48 -0.24 2.79
CA CYS A 43 -10.02 0.96 3.46
C CYS A 43 -10.96 2.16 3.43
N LEU A 44 -11.91 2.25 2.50
CA LEU A 44 -12.91 3.32 2.54
C LEU A 44 -13.75 3.21 3.82
N ASP A 45 -14.07 4.36 4.40
CA ASP A 45 -14.78 4.49 5.68
C ASP A 45 -14.11 3.82 6.91
N SER A 46 -12.88 3.31 6.78
CA SER A 46 -12.09 2.73 7.88
C SER A 46 -11.25 3.78 8.61
N HIS A 47 -10.88 3.46 9.86
CA HIS A 47 -9.83 4.18 10.58
C HIS A 47 -8.46 3.72 10.08
N ALA A 48 -7.77 4.62 9.38
CA ALA A 48 -6.44 4.35 8.83
C ALA A 48 -5.33 4.71 9.83
N LEU A 49 -4.38 3.80 10.04
CA LEU A 49 -3.09 4.09 10.66
C LEU A 49 -2.01 4.00 9.57
N VAL A 50 -1.14 5.00 9.52
CA VAL A 50 -0.05 5.11 8.53
C VAL A 50 1.27 4.99 9.28
N ASP A 51 2.09 4.02 8.89
CA ASP A 51 3.43 3.77 9.42
C ASP A 51 4.45 4.05 8.30
N GLU A 52 5.05 5.23 8.33
CA GLU A 52 5.98 5.71 7.30
C GLU A 52 7.28 4.90 7.32
N ASP A 53 7.83 4.62 6.14
CA ASP A 53 9.13 3.96 6.00
C ASP A 53 10.27 4.93 6.29
N ASP A 54 10.88 4.81 7.48
CA ASP A 54 11.96 5.65 7.96
C ASP A 54 13.26 5.54 7.14
N LEU A 55 13.41 4.47 6.34
CA LEU A 55 14.54 4.33 5.42
C LEU A 55 14.27 4.96 4.04
N GLN A 56 13.03 5.37 3.76
CA GLN A 56 12.61 5.95 2.47
C GLN A 56 11.78 7.24 2.63
N THR A 57 12.16 8.09 3.59
CA THR A 57 11.48 9.35 3.97
C THR A 57 11.44 10.46 2.91
N GLN A 58 12.23 10.36 1.83
CA GLN A 58 12.19 11.36 0.75
C GLN A 58 10.98 11.16 -0.18
N GLY A 59 10.30 10.02 -0.07
CA GLY A 59 9.11 9.75 -0.84
C GLY A 59 9.36 9.57 -2.34
N SER A 60 8.51 8.78 -3.00
CA SER A 60 8.54 8.67 -4.47
C SER A 60 7.77 9.85 -5.06
N TYR A 61 8.46 10.83 -5.64
CA TYR A 61 7.85 11.99 -6.30
C TYR A 61 6.94 12.84 -5.39
N GLY A 62 7.32 12.99 -4.12
CA GLY A 62 6.56 13.79 -3.14
C GLY A 62 5.41 13.04 -2.44
N ARG A 63 5.39 11.71 -2.53
CA ARG A 63 4.45 10.82 -1.83
C ARG A 63 5.15 10.16 -0.65
N ILE A 64 4.48 10.00 0.49
CA ILE A 64 5.02 9.19 1.58
C ILE A 64 4.99 7.72 1.18
N LEU A 65 6.03 6.97 1.52
CA LEU A 65 6.04 5.51 1.46
C LEU A 65 5.68 5.00 2.85
N ALA A 66 4.61 4.21 2.97
CA ALA A 66 4.18 3.69 4.26
C ALA A 66 3.52 2.30 4.18
N VAL A 67 3.44 1.65 5.32
CA VAL A 67 2.47 0.58 5.59
C VAL A 67 1.18 1.21 6.10
N VAL A 68 0.05 0.78 5.57
CA VAL A 68 -1.26 1.31 5.99
C VAL A 68 -2.09 0.20 6.61
N TYR A 69 -2.65 0.48 7.78
CA TYR A 69 -3.58 -0.40 8.47
C TYR A 69 -4.98 0.20 8.43
N CYS A 70 -5.94 -0.52 7.86
CA CYS A 70 -7.34 -0.14 7.77
C CYS A 70 -8.13 -0.96 8.78
N ASP A 71 -8.63 -0.32 9.84
CA ASP A 71 -9.27 -0.98 11.00
C ASP A 71 -8.42 -2.13 11.59
N GLY A 72 -7.10 -1.96 11.59
CA GLY A 72 -6.13 -2.93 12.11
C GLY A 72 -5.70 -4.02 11.11
N VAL A 73 -6.24 -4.02 9.89
CA VAL A 73 -5.79 -4.92 8.81
C VAL A 73 -4.68 -4.25 8.01
N ASN A 74 -3.52 -4.91 7.90
CA ASN A 74 -2.41 -4.46 7.05
C ASN A 74 -2.83 -4.55 5.57
N ALA A 75 -3.06 -3.41 4.94
CA ALA A 75 -3.52 -3.33 3.55
C ALA A 75 -2.44 -3.80 2.56
N ASN A 76 -1.16 -3.55 2.87
CA ASN A 76 -0.03 -3.96 2.04
C ASN A 76 0.02 -5.49 1.90
N ALA A 77 0.01 -6.20 3.04
CA ALA A 77 -0.01 -7.65 3.07
C ALA A 77 -1.27 -8.22 2.42
N ALA A 78 -2.44 -7.64 2.73
CA ALA A 78 -3.71 -8.11 2.18
C ALA A 78 -3.77 -8.05 0.65
N LEU A 79 -3.21 -7.01 0.03
CA LEU A 79 -3.14 -6.90 -1.44
C LEU A 79 -2.30 -8.02 -2.07
N VAL A 80 -1.16 -8.35 -1.47
CA VAL A 80 -0.28 -9.41 -1.98
C VAL A 80 -0.87 -10.79 -1.73
N ASP A 81 -1.43 -11.03 -0.54
CA ASP A 81 -2.07 -12.30 -0.18
C ASP A 81 -3.27 -12.64 -1.09
N GLN A 82 -4.00 -11.63 -1.55
CA GLN A 82 -5.12 -11.81 -2.50
C GLN A 82 -4.67 -11.83 -3.97
N GLY A 83 -3.36 -11.67 -4.24
CA GLY A 83 -2.79 -11.72 -5.59
C GLY A 83 -3.06 -10.46 -6.43
N TYR A 84 -3.38 -9.34 -5.79
CA TYR A 84 -3.60 -8.05 -6.47
C TYR A 84 -2.33 -7.23 -6.66
N GLY A 85 -1.25 -7.59 -5.95
CA GLY A 85 0.07 -7.01 -6.13
C GLY A 85 1.17 -8.02 -5.82
N PHE A 86 2.41 -7.59 -6.01
CA PHE A 86 3.59 -8.38 -5.70
C PHE A 86 4.62 -7.55 -4.94
N TRP A 87 5.46 -8.24 -4.16
CA TRP A 87 6.55 -7.61 -3.42
C TRP A 87 7.62 -7.03 -4.36
N THR A 88 8.03 -5.79 -4.09
CA THR A 88 9.12 -5.08 -4.77
C THR A 88 9.92 -4.24 -3.76
N TYR A 89 11.16 -3.88 -4.08
CA TYR A 89 12.02 -3.03 -3.24
C TYR A 89 12.25 -3.50 -1.78
N CYS A 90 12.22 -4.81 -1.54
CA CYS A 90 12.35 -5.42 -0.21
C CYS A 90 13.57 -4.95 0.58
N TYR A 91 14.72 -4.77 -0.07
CA TYR A 91 16.00 -4.50 0.61
C TYR A 91 16.24 -3.03 0.99
N THR A 92 15.30 -2.13 0.70
CA THR A 92 15.47 -0.68 0.92
C THR A 92 14.53 -0.11 1.98
N SER A 93 13.65 -0.92 2.54
CA SER A 93 12.65 -0.52 3.52
C SER A 93 12.97 -1.06 4.90
N GLU A 94 12.55 -0.34 5.94
CA GLU A 94 12.67 -0.86 7.31
C GLU A 94 11.78 -2.06 7.60
N PHE A 95 10.70 -2.25 6.83
CA PHE A 95 9.75 -3.34 7.03
C PHE A 95 10.23 -4.68 6.45
N ALA A 96 11.46 -4.76 5.95
CA ALA A 96 11.99 -5.93 5.25
C ALA A 96 12.00 -7.20 6.11
N ASP A 97 12.19 -7.04 7.43
CA ASP A 97 12.25 -8.14 8.39
C ASP A 97 10.91 -8.42 9.10
N GLU A 98 9.82 -7.76 8.67
CA GLU A 98 8.52 -7.91 9.29
C GLU A 98 7.88 -9.28 9.00
N PRO A 99 7.19 -9.92 9.98
CA PRO A 99 6.63 -11.25 9.80
C PRO A 99 5.57 -11.38 8.70
N TRP A 100 4.95 -10.27 8.29
CA TRP A 100 3.96 -10.24 7.22
C TRP A 100 4.58 -10.02 5.84
N ALA A 101 5.84 -9.57 5.76
CA ALA A 101 6.54 -9.33 4.50
C ALA A 101 7.16 -10.64 3.94
N VAL A 102 6.51 -11.79 4.14
CA VAL A 102 7.05 -13.10 3.72
C VAL A 102 7.15 -13.15 2.19
N GLY A 103 8.38 -13.28 1.68
CA GLY A 103 8.65 -13.29 0.23
C GLY A 103 9.23 -11.98 -0.29
N CYS A 104 9.26 -10.94 0.55
CA CYS A 104 10.51 -10.24 0.79
C CYS A 104 11.43 -11.12 1.68
#